data_AF-A0AAD7CEV4-F1
#
_entry.id   AF-A0AAD7CEV4-F1
#
_cell.length_a   1.000
_cell.length_b   1.000
_cell.length_c   1.000
_cell.angle_alpha   90.00
_cell.angle_beta   90.00
_cell.angle_gamma   90.00
#
_symmetry.space_group_name_H-M   'P 1'
#
loop_
_entity.id
_entity.type
_entity.pdbx_description
1 polymer ?
#
loop_
_entity_poly.entity_id
_entity_poly.type
_entity_poly.pdbx_seq_one_letter_code
_entity_poly.pdbx_strand_id
1 'polypeptide(L)'
;MSFESEAHKRPRVSLLKGHSQEKPHLLRVRSPNDLLVPVPIGPGIPRRDKPEIYPRYCRLMLIFFKPWRHAKDLRDAGQTWEKAFELFIQTCTREVKQKMNNMQILHECRDSRDD
;
A
#
# COMPACT_ATOMS: atom_id res chain seq x y z
N MET A 1 1.22 21.41 36.54
CA MET A 1 -0.01 20.81 35.98
C MET A 1 0.41 19.73 34.99
N SER A 2 0.16 18.47 35.34
CA SER A 2 0.34 17.33 34.43
C SER A 2 -0.80 17.34 33.42
N PHE A 3 -0.48 17.48 32.13
CA PHE A 3 -1.42 17.12 31.08
C PHE A 3 -1.46 15.59 31.00
N GLU A 4 -2.35 14.98 31.79
CA GLU A 4 -2.76 13.61 31.55
C GLU A 4 -3.48 13.57 30.20
N SER A 5 -2.76 13.20 29.15
CA SER A 5 -3.37 12.97 27.86
C SER A 5 -4.32 11.77 28.01
N GLU A 6 -5.63 12.01 27.89
CA GLU A 6 -6.59 10.92 27.73
C GLU A 6 -6.13 10.06 26.56
N ALA A 7 -5.66 8.85 26.87
CA ALA A 7 -5.13 7.92 25.89
C ALA A 7 -6.28 7.43 25.00
N HIS A 8 -6.56 8.21 23.95
CA HIS A 8 -7.65 7.98 23.01
C HIS A 8 -7.64 6.51 22.60
N LYS A 9 -8.70 5.77 22.98
CA LYS A 9 -8.79 4.32 22.75
C LYS A 9 -8.69 4.05 21.25
N ARG A 10 -7.49 3.65 20.81
CA ARG A 10 -7.16 3.44 19.40
C ARG A 10 -8.15 2.45 18.78
N PRO A 11 -8.65 2.70 17.55
CA PRO A 11 -9.60 1.81 16.91
C PRO A 11 -9.12 0.36 16.89
N ARG A 12 -10.02 -0.53 17.33
CA ARG A 12 -9.92 -1.98 17.15
C ARG A 12 -10.97 -2.36 16.13
N VAL A 13 -10.55 -2.95 15.01
CA VAL A 13 -11.42 -3.33 13.90
C VAL A 13 -11.47 -4.86 13.85
N SER A 14 -12.66 -5.42 13.99
CA SER A 14 -12.85 -6.87 13.87
C SER A 14 -12.66 -7.31 12.42
N LEU A 15 -12.17 -8.53 12.23
CA LEU A 15 -12.15 -9.14 10.90
C LEU A 15 -13.59 -9.44 10.44
N LEU A 16 -13.76 -9.66 9.14
CA LEU A 16 -15.07 -9.83 8.52
C LEU A 16 -15.71 -11.17 8.93
N LYS A 17 -17.06 -11.20 8.94
CA LYS A 17 -17.83 -12.42 9.19
C LYS A 17 -17.41 -13.54 8.24
N GLY A 18 -17.11 -14.71 8.78
CA GLY A 18 -16.67 -15.89 8.03
C GLY A 18 -15.16 -15.94 7.75
N HIS A 19 -14.37 -14.98 8.21
CA HIS A 19 -12.90 -15.11 8.19
C HIS A 19 -12.47 -16.16 9.23
N SER A 20 -11.51 -17.04 8.89
CA SER A 20 -11.05 -18.12 9.78
C SER A 20 -10.55 -17.64 11.15
N GLN A 21 -10.03 -16.40 11.19
CA GLN A 21 -9.54 -15.74 12.39
C GLN A 21 -10.52 -14.70 13.00
N GLU A 22 -11.78 -14.61 12.54
CA GLU A 22 -12.77 -13.61 12.96
C GLU A 22 -12.89 -13.45 14.49
N LYS A 23 -13.03 -14.57 15.20
CA LYS A 23 -13.19 -14.59 16.66
C LYS A 23 -11.87 -14.41 17.43
N PRO A 24 -10.77 -15.12 17.09
CA PRO A 24 -9.53 -15.00 17.85
C PRO A 24 -8.67 -13.75 17.55
N HIS A 25 -8.91 -13.00 16.47
CA HIS A 25 -8.04 -11.89 16.06
C HIS A 25 -8.81 -10.60 15.74
N LEU A 26 -8.14 -9.46 15.95
CA LEU A 26 -8.61 -8.13 15.54
C LEU A 26 -7.44 -7.30 14.98
N LEU A 27 -7.77 -6.30 14.18
CA LEU A 27 -6.82 -5.31 13.70
C LEU A 27 -6.75 -4.14 14.69
N ARG A 28 -5.55 -3.64 14.98
CA ARG A 28 -5.32 -2.50 15.87
C ARG A 28 -4.41 -1.48 15.18
N VAL A 29 -4.81 -0.21 15.19
CA VAL A 29 -3.96 0.89 14.73
C VAL A 29 -2.83 1.10 15.75
N ARG A 30 -1.56 1.08 15.30
CA ARG A 30 -0.38 1.33 16.15
C ARG A 30 -0.30 2.81 16.58
N SER A 31 0.56 3.10 17.55
CA SER A 31 0.87 4.50 17.91
C SER A 31 1.73 5.16 16.81
N PRO A 32 1.59 6.47 16.54
CA PRO A 32 2.58 7.24 15.81
C PRO A 32 4.00 7.05 16.33
N ASN A 33 4.15 6.93 17.66
CA ASN A 33 5.44 6.69 18.32
C ASN A 33 5.95 5.25 18.16
N ASP A 34 5.08 4.30 17.75
CA ASP A 34 5.38 2.88 17.59
C ASP A 34 5.23 2.44 16.12
N LEU A 35 5.31 3.37 15.17
CA LEU A 35 5.21 3.05 13.74
C LEU A 35 6.40 2.20 13.29
N LEU A 36 6.13 1.24 12.42
CA LEU A 36 7.14 0.40 11.79
C LEU A 36 7.14 0.69 10.29
N VAL A 37 8.33 0.76 9.70
CA VAL A 37 8.49 0.80 8.24
C VAL A 37 8.51 -0.65 7.73
N PRO A 38 7.55 -1.08 6.88
CA PRO A 38 7.60 -2.40 6.29
C PRO A 38 8.80 -2.52 5.37
N VAL A 39 9.60 -3.58 5.54
CA VAL A 39 10.71 -3.92 4.64
C VAL A 39 10.25 -5.04 3.70
N PRO A 40 10.07 -4.78 2.39
CA PRO A 40 9.73 -5.82 1.42
C PRO A 40 10.88 -6.81 1.28
N ILE A 41 10.58 -8.11 1.34
CA ILE A 41 11.56 -9.19 1.14
C ILE A 41 11.32 -9.84 -0.23
N GLY A 42 12.40 -10.05 -0.99
CA GLY A 42 12.36 -10.67 -2.32
C GLY A 42 12.90 -9.76 -3.42
N PRO A 43 12.50 -9.99 -4.70
CA PRO A 43 12.91 -9.14 -5.82
C PRO A 43 12.51 -7.68 -5.60
N GLY A 44 13.37 -6.75 -6.04
CA GLY A 44 13.13 -5.32 -5.90
C GLY A 44 11.79 -4.88 -6.48
N ILE A 45 11.15 -3.90 -5.82
CA ILE A 45 9.98 -3.20 -6.34
C ILE A 45 10.37 -2.59 -7.70
N PRO A 46 9.53 -2.73 -8.76
CA PRO A 46 9.79 -2.09 -10.05
C PRO A 46 9.58 -0.58 -9.96
N ARG A 47 10.41 0.17 -10.69
CA ARG A 47 10.23 1.60 -10.98
C ARG A 47 9.24 1.83 -12.12
N ARG A 48 8.68 3.03 -12.23
CA ARG A 48 7.57 3.36 -13.15
C ARG A 48 7.98 4.02 -14.47
N ASP A 49 9.21 4.50 -14.54
CA ASP A 49 9.82 5.25 -15.65
C ASP A 49 10.41 4.36 -16.76
N LYS A 50 10.27 3.04 -16.62
CA LYS A 50 10.74 2.03 -17.58
C LYS A 50 9.56 1.29 -18.22
N PRO A 51 9.23 1.55 -19.51
CA PRO A 51 8.03 1.02 -20.17
C PRO A 51 7.91 -0.50 -20.10
N GLU A 52 9.02 -1.22 -20.23
CA GLU A 52 9.08 -2.68 -20.26
C GLU A 52 8.71 -3.36 -18.93
N ILE A 53 8.81 -2.63 -17.81
CA ILE A 53 8.38 -3.10 -16.48
C ILE A 53 7.17 -2.34 -15.93
N TYR A 54 6.69 -1.30 -16.60
CA TYR A 54 5.55 -0.50 -16.16
C TYR A 54 4.26 -1.33 -15.90
N PRO A 55 3.89 -2.33 -16.73
CA PRO A 55 2.73 -3.19 -16.42
C PRO A 55 2.91 -3.98 -15.11
N ARG A 56 4.14 -4.36 -14.77
CA ARG A 56 4.49 -5.05 -13.51
C ARG A 56 4.42 -4.08 -12.33
N TYR A 57 4.83 -2.82 -12.51
CA TYR A 57 4.64 -1.74 -11.53
C TYR A 57 3.15 -1.51 -11.24
N CYS A 58 2.33 -1.27 -12.26
CA CYS A 58 0.89 -1.07 -12.14
C CYS A 58 0.22 -2.21 -11.37
N ARG A 59 0.51 -3.47 -11.73
CA ARG A 59 0.01 -4.66 -11.02
C ARG A 59 0.40 -4.66 -9.54
N LEU A 60 1.67 -4.37 -9.21
CA LEU A 60 2.14 -4.43 -7.82
C LEU A 60 1.55 -3.30 -6.96
N MET A 61 1.44 -2.08 -7.51
CA MET A 61 0.84 -0.95 -6.80
C MET A 61 -0.65 -1.18 -6.52
N LEU A 62 -1.38 -1.81 -7.45
CA LEU A 62 -2.76 -2.25 -7.21
C LEU A 62 -2.84 -3.27 -6.06
N ILE A 63 -1.95 -4.27 -6.03
CA ILE A 63 -1.89 -5.29 -4.96
C ILE A 63 -1.62 -4.67 -3.59
N PHE A 64 -0.75 -3.66 -3.52
CA PHE A 64 -0.38 -3.01 -2.25
C PHE A 64 -1.39 -1.98 -1.75
N PHE A 65 -2.07 -1.26 -2.64
CA PHE A 65 -2.80 -0.04 -2.26
C PHE A 65 -4.28 0.00 -2.65
N LYS A 66 -4.75 -0.81 -3.62
CA LYS A 66 -6.19 -0.93 -3.86
C LYS A 66 -6.80 -1.84 -2.79
N PRO A 67 -7.99 -1.55 -2.24
CA PRO A 67 -8.69 -2.53 -1.42
C PRO A 67 -9.16 -3.70 -2.28
N TRP A 68 -8.77 -4.94 -1.95
CA TRP A 68 -9.18 -6.16 -2.66
C TRP A 68 -9.35 -7.35 -1.70
N ARG A 69 -10.13 -8.35 -2.13
CA ARG A 69 -10.27 -9.68 -1.50
C ARG A 69 -10.08 -10.81 -2.51
N HIS A 70 -10.42 -10.55 -3.77
CA HIS A 70 -10.26 -11.45 -4.90
C HIS A 70 -9.47 -10.76 -6.02
N ALA A 71 -8.80 -11.55 -6.87
CA ALA A 71 -8.00 -11.00 -7.98
C ALA A 71 -8.82 -10.13 -8.95
N LYS A 72 -10.12 -10.41 -9.12
CA LYS A 72 -11.07 -9.59 -9.90
C LYS A 72 -11.27 -8.18 -9.35
N ASP A 73 -11.08 -7.97 -8.05
CA ASP A 73 -11.24 -6.63 -7.45
C ASP A 73 -10.07 -5.71 -7.84
N LEU A 74 -8.93 -6.28 -8.23
CA LEU A 74 -7.77 -5.52 -8.71
C LEU A 74 -8.01 -4.92 -10.10
N ARG A 75 -8.60 -5.71 -11.01
CA ARG A 75 -8.73 -5.41 -12.44
C ARG A 75 -9.88 -6.24 -13.07
N ASP A 76 -10.63 -5.61 -13.97
CA ASP A 76 -11.70 -6.27 -14.74
C ASP A 76 -11.16 -7.26 -15.78
N ALA A 77 -12.02 -8.17 -16.25
CA ALA A 77 -11.69 -9.08 -17.35
C ALA A 77 -11.23 -8.28 -18.60
N GLY A 78 -10.11 -8.67 -19.20
CA GLY A 78 -9.53 -8.01 -20.39
C GLY A 78 -8.73 -6.71 -20.14
N GLN A 79 -9.06 -5.90 -19.14
CA GLN A 79 -8.74 -4.46 -18.97
C GLN A 79 -7.28 -3.91 -19.08
N THR A 80 -6.20 -4.71 -19.11
CA THR A 80 -4.78 -4.31 -18.83
C THR A 80 -4.51 -3.76 -17.41
N TRP A 81 -3.29 -3.94 -16.91
CA TRP A 81 -2.91 -3.51 -15.54
C TRP A 81 -2.74 -1.99 -15.46
N GLU A 82 -2.24 -1.43 -16.54
CA GLU A 82 -1.98 -0.02 -16.77
C GLU A 82 -3.29 0.78 -16.70
N LYS A 83 -4.35 0.32 -17.40
CA LYS A 83 -5.65 1.00 -17.36
C LYS A 83 -6.34 0.86 -16.00
N ALA A 84 -6.25 -0.30 -15.36
CA ALA A 84 -6.75 -0.49 -14.00
C ALA A 84 -6.05 0.41 -12.98
N PHE A 85 -4.74 0.60 -13.14
CA PHE A 85 -3.93 1.50 -12.31
C PHE A 85 -4.23 2.98 -12.58
N GLU A 86 -4.45 3.37 -13.85
CA GLU A 86 -4.88 4.72 -14.23
C GLU A 86 -6.24 5.09 -13.60
N LEU A 87 -7.20 4.17 -13.56
CA LEU A 87 -8.48 4.40 -12.86
C LEU A 87 -8.26 4.49 -11.35
N PHE A 88 -7.46 3.60 -10.77
CA PHE A 88 -7.17 3.61 -9.32
C PHE A 88 -6.42 4.87 -8.86
N ILE A 89 -5.47 5.39 -9.66
CA ILE A 89 -4.71 6.60 -9.30
C ILE A 89 -5.62 7.83 -9.27
N GLN A 90 -6.73 7.85 -10.02
CA GLN A 90 -7.70 8.93 -9.95
C GLN A 90 -8.45 8.93 -8.61
N THR A 91 -8.86 7.75 -8.12
CA THR A 91 -9.71 7.61 -6.93
C THR A 91 -8.97 7.44 -5.59
N CYS A 92 -7.69 7.06 -5.60
CA CYS A 92 -6.95 6.79 -4.36
C CYS A 92 -6.56 8.06 -3.58
N THR A 93 -6.28 7.90 -2.28
CA THR A 93 -5.96 9.02 -1.38
C THR A 93 -4.60 9.66 -1.70
N ARG A 94 -4.43 10.95 -1.35
CA ARG A 94 -3.15 11.66 -1.49
C ARG A 94 -1.99 10.93 -0.79
N GLU A 95 -2.25 10.33 0.37
CA GLU A 95 -1.26 9.57 1.13
C GLU A 95 -0.76 8.32 0.37
N VAL A 96 -1.67 7.60 -0.29
CA VAL A 96 -1.34 6.45 -1.15
C VAL A 96 -0.48 6.91 -2.34
N LYS A 97 -0.84 8.02 -3.00
CA LYS A 97 -0.04 8.63 -4.07
C LYS A 97 1.37 9.00 -3.58
N GLN A 98 1.48 9.59 -2.39
CA GLN A 98 2.77 9.96 -1.82
C GLN A 98 3.65 8.74 -1.53
N LYS A 99 3.08 7.64 -1.00
CA LYS A 99 3.81 6.38 -0.79
C LYS A 99 4.38 5.82 -2.10
N MET A 100 3.59 5.81 -3.17
CA MET A 100 4.04 5.37 -4.50
C MET A 100 5.10 6.30 -5.13
N ASN A 101 5.01 7.61 -4.88
CA ASN A 101 6.05 8.57 -5.28
C ASN A 101 7.36 8.35 -4.50
N ASN A 102 7.29 8.13 -3.18
CA ASN A 102 8.47 7.87 -2.35
C ASN A 102 9.20 6.58 -2.77
N MET A 103 8.45 5.55 -3.20
CA MET A 103 9.04 4.34 -3.78
C MET A 103 9.80 4.62 -5.08
N GLN A 104 9.31 5.51 -5.92
CA GLN A 104 10.01 5.93 -7.14
C GLN A 104 11.27 6.74 -6.82
N ILE A 105 11.17 7.71 -5.90
CA ILE A 105 12.31 8.55 -5.46
C ILE A 105 13.46 7.68 -4.92
N LEU A 106 13.18 6.57 -4.24
CA LEU A 106 14.21 5.63 -3.78
C LEU A 106 15.03 5.01 -4.93
N HIS A 107 14.43 4.82 -6.12
CA HIS A 107 15.17 4.39 -7.31
C HIS A 107 16.00 5.53 -7.88
N GLU A 108 15.42 6.72 -8.02
CA GLU A 108 16.08 7.92 -8.54
C GLU A 108 17.33 8.28 -7.70
N CYS A 109 17.20 8.33 -6.37
CA CYS A 109 18.33 8.58 -5.46
C CYS A 109 19.41 7.49 -5.46
N ARG A 110 19.07 6.25 -5.84
CA ARG A 110 20.06 5.17 -5.95
C ARG A 110 20.84 5.30 -7.25
N ASP A 111 20.16 5.58 -8.35
CA ASP A 111 20.82 5.81 -9.65
C ASP A 111 21.79 6.99 -9.53
N SER A 112 21.35 8.15 -9.02
CA SER A 112 22.20 9.35 -8.86
C SER A 112 23.34 9.26 -7.82
N ARG A 113 23.51 8.09 -7.19
CA ARG A 113 24.65 7.77 -6.32
C ARG A 113 25.64 6.81 -7.01
N ASP A 114 25.13 6.04 -7.97
CA ASP A 114 25.90 5.06 -8.74
C ASP A 114 26.42 5.68 -10.08
N ASP A 115 25.94 6.89 -10.42
CA ASP A 115 26.47 7.84 -11.41
C ASP A 115 27.66 8.69 -10.86
#